data_AF-A0A2T3ZTZ0-F1
#
_entry.id   AF-A0A2T3ZTZ0-F1
#
_cell.length_a   1.000
_cell.length_b   1.000
_cell.length_c   1.000
_cell.angle_alpha   90.00
_cell.angle_beta   90.00
_cell.angle_gamma   90.00
#
_symmetry.space_group_name_H-M   'P 1'
#
loop_
_entity.id
_entity.type
_entity.pdbx_description
1 polymer ?
#
loop_
_entity_poly.entity_id
_entity_poly.type
_entity_poly.pdbx_seq_one_letter_code
_entity_poly.pdbx_strand_id
1 'polypeptide(L)'
;MASYKHIPLALSRSIRLIHLEAAAHLTDGLRCTLAEVALDSNPVFKALSYSWDAQTPSHPIECDGATLLITQNCMAALRRLRSMDDLTLWIDGICIDQTSIAERSAQVALMRDIYKQAAEVIVWLGEEDEPSKRAIGCLEDIALMSVDKERIERCLPILLGLQVKKDSDDPIGPLFKRSWFSRMWTIQEWLCHHNSWYESSMEAFLSLGFIWLLPWIC
;
A
#
# COMPACT_ATOMS: atom_id res chain seq x y z
N MET A 1 -25.15 6.59 16.30
CA MET A 1 -24.11 5.68 16.82
C MET A 1 -23.02 6.51 17.47
N ALA A 2 -22.35 5.97 18.50
CA ALA A 2 -21.23 6.68 19.13
C ALA A 2 -20.04 6.77 18.17
N SER A 3 -19.20 7.79 18.32
CA SER A 3 -17.90 7.86 17.62
C SER A 3 -16.97 6.80 18.19
N TYR A 4 -16.32 6.02 17.32
CA TYR A 4 -15.28 5.07 17.72
C TYR A 4 -14.10 5.83 18.35
N LYS A 5 -13.50 5.20 19.36
CA LYS A 5 -12.28 5.68 20.02
C LYS A 5 -11.34 4.51 20.17
N HIS A 6 -10.10 4.67 19.71
CA HIS A 6 -9.07 3.66 19.86
C HIS A 6 -8.78 3.39 21.34
N ILE A 7 -8.79 2.12 21.71
CA ILE A 7 -8.33 1.65 23.01
C ILE A 7 -6.80 1.61 22.98
N PRO A 8 -6.07 2.27 23.89
CA PRO A 8 -4.60 2.28 23.89
C PRO A 8 -4.02 0.86 23.84
N LEU A 9 -2.96 0.69 23.04
CA LEU A 9 -2.26 -0.59 22.94
C LEU A 9 -1.69 -0.99 24.31
N ALA A 10 -2.02 -2.20 24.76
CA ALA A 10 -1.63 -2.72 26.06
C ALA A 10 -0.35 -3.56 26.01
N LEU A 11 -0.06 -4.17 24.86
CA LEU A 11 1.06 -5.07 24.68
C LEU A 11 2.31 -4.33 24.20
N SER A 12 3.48 -4.86 24.53
CA SER A 12 4.74 -4.40 23.95
C SER A 12 4.85 -4.90 22.51
N ARG A 13 5.29 -4.03 21.59
CA ARG A 13 5.46 -4.36 20.16
C ARG A 13 4.20 -4.99 19.53
N SER A 14 3.04 -4.38 19.76
CA SER A 14 1.78 -4.80 19.16
C SER A 14 1.29 -3.89 18.05
N ILE A 15 0.33 -4.41 17.28
CA ILE A 15 -0.42 -3.71 16.25
C ILE A 15 -1.90 -4.00 16.41
N ARG A 16 -2.76 -3.13 15.87
CA ARG A 16 -4.16 -3.51 15.63
C ARG A 16 -4.30 -4.09 14.23
N LEU A 17 -5.13 -5.11 14.09
CA LEU A 17 -5.57 -5.63 12.81
C LEU A 17 -7.06 -5.36 12.65
N ILE A 18 -7.45 -4.92 11.46
CA ILE A 18 -8.86 -4.79 11.09
C ILE A 18 -9.33 -6.12 10.52
N HIS A 19 -10.42 -6.65 11.08
CA HIS A 19 -11.18 -7.75 10.47
C HIS A 19 -12.36 -7.12 9.73
N LEU A 20 -12.25 -7.07 8.41
CA LEU A 20 -13.29 -6.54 7.53
C LEU A 20 -14.30 -7.65 7.24
N GLU A 21 -15.57 -7.40 7.56
CA GLU A 21 -16.66 -8.34 7.31
C GLU A 21 -16.92 -8.49 5.80
N ALA A 22 -17.16 -9.73 5.37
CA ALA A 22 -17.66 -10.04 4.03
C ALA A 22 -18.99 -9.34 3.72
N ALA A 23 -19.27 -9.12 2.44
CA ALA A 23 -20.58 -8.65 2.01
C ALA A 23 -20.99 -9.26 0.66
N ALA A 24 -22.30 -9.34 0.43
CA ALA A 24 -22.85 -9.85 -0.82
C ALA A 24 -22.72 -8.84 -1.97
N HIS A 25 -22.81 -7.54 -1.67
CA HIS A 25 -22.75 -6.48 -2.66
C HIS A 25 -21.72 -5.41 -2.31
N LEU A 26 -21.13 -4.78 -3.34
CA LEU A 26 -20.18 -3.66 -3.18
C LEU A 26 -20.80 -2.45 -2.47
N THR A 27 -22.12 -2.27 -2.57
CA THR A 27 -22.86 -1.16 -1.98
C THR A 27 -23.20 -1.35 -0.50
N ASP A 28 -23.07 -2.57 0.02
CA ASP A 28 -23.40 -2.85 1.42
C ASP A 28 -22.48 -2.05 2.35
N GLY A 29 -23.00 -1.68 3.53
CA GLY A 29 -22.24 -0.91 4.53
C GLY A 29 -20.94 -1.62 4.91
N LEU A 30 -19.87 -0.86 5.13
CA LEU A 30 -18.61 -1.41 5.64
C LEU A 30 -18.74 -1.63 7.15
N ARG A 31 -18.38 -2.83 7.59
CA ARG A 31 -18.36 -3.25 9.00
C ARG A 31 -17.03 -3.93 9.28
N CYS A 32 -16.46 -3.66 10.44
CA CYS A 32 -15.23 -4.27 10.88
C CYS A 32 -15.12 -4.34 12.40
N THR A 33 -14.15 -5.13 12.86
CA THR A 33 -13.68 -5.12 14.25
C THR A 33 -12.18 -4.84 14.28
N LEU A 34 -11.68 -4.28 15.38
CA LEU A 34 -10.25 -4.07 15.61
C LEU A 34 -9.75 -4.96 16.74
N ALA A 35 -8.71 -5.76 16.45
CA ALA A 35 -8.07 -6.63 17.42
C ALA A 35 -6.61 -6.24 17.62
N GLU A 36 -6.18 -6.04 18.88
CA GLU A 36 -4.76 -5.90 19.21
C GLU A 36 -4.08 -7.27 19.21
N VAL A 37 -2.95 -7.36 18.52
CA VAL A 37 -2.11 -8.56 18.46
C VAL A 37 -0.64 -8.20 18.68
N ALA A 38 0.11 -9.09 19.34
CA ALA A 38 1.56 -8.95 19.43
C ALA A 38 2.17 -9.22 18.06
N LEU A 39 3.03 -8.32 17.56
CA LEU A 39 3.71 -8.56 16.28
C LEU A 39 4.64 -9.78 16.38
N ASP A 40 5.28 -9.95 17.54
CA ASP A 40 6.21 -11.05 17.79
C ASP A 40 5.54 -12.44 17.85
N SER A 41 4.19 -12.51 17.87
CA SER A 41 3.45 -13.78 17.73
C SER A 41 3.25 -14.22 16.28
N ASN A 42 3.83 -13.51 15.30
CA ASN A 42 3.70 -13.77 13.86
C ASN A 42 2.24 -13.91 13.39
N PRO A 43 1.39 -12.88 13.60
CA PRO A 43 0.01 -12.92 13.14
C PRO A 43 -0.06 -12.99 11.60
N VAL A 44 -1.10 -13.63 11.07
CA VAL A 44 -1.35 -13.70 9.62
C VAL A 44 -2.30 -12.58 9.21
N PHE A 45 -1.82 -11.66 8.37
CA PHE A 45 -2.58 -10.52 7.87
C PHE A 45 -2.02 -10.03 6.53
N LYS A 46 -2.80 -9.23 5.79
CA LYS A 46 -2.29 -8.47 4.64
C LYS A 46 -2.15 -7.00 5.00
N ALA A 47 -1.20 -6.27 4.41
CA ALA A 47 -1.07 -4.84 4.63
C ALA A 47 -1.65 -4.05 3.44
N LEU A 48 -2.41 -2.99 3.71
CA LEU A 48 -2.89 -2.07 2.67
C LEU A 48 -2.02 -0.82 2.63
N SER A 49 -1.41 -0.56 1.48
CA SER A 49 -0.69 0.68 1.19
C SER A 49 -1.49 1.53 0.20
N TYR A 50 -2.02 2.65 0.67
CA TYR A 50 -2.88 3.56 -0.11
C TYR A 50 -2.56 5.01 0.24
N SER A 51 -2.79 5.95 -0.68
CA SER A 51 -2.52 7.38 -0.46
C SER A 51 -3.59 8.07 0.38
N TRP A 52 -3.17 8.96 1.27
CA TRP A 52 -4.10 9.71 2.12
C TRP A 52 -4.70 10.94 1.42
N ASP A 53 -4.09 11.38 0.31
CA ASP A 53 -4.56 12.46 -0.59
C ASP A 53 -4.94 13.79 0.08
N ALA A 54 -4.38 14.10 1.26
CA ALA A 54 -4.81 15.22 2.10
C ALA A 54 -6.33 15.27 2.37
N GLN A 55 -7.00 14.13 2.24
CA GLN A 55 -8.44 14.02 2.45
C GLN A 55 -8.73 13.93 3.94
N THR A 56 -9.61 14.81 4.42
CA THR A 56 -10.16 14.70 5.77
C THR A 56 -11.03 13.44 5.86
N PRO A 57 -10.88 12.59 6.89
CA PRO A 57 -11.77 11.47 7.13
C PRO A 57 -13.22 11.95 7.22
N SER A 58 -14.09 11.41 6.37
CA SER A 58 -15.48 11.87 6.21
C SER A 58 -16.46 10.74 5.93
N HIS A 59 -15.95 9.54 5.62
CA HIS A 59 -16.77 8.39 5.27
C HIS A 59 -16.89 7.45 6.48
N PRO A 60 -18.12 7.10 6.91
CA PRO A 60 -18.30 6.23 8.07
C PRO A 60 -18.07 4.75 7.71
N ILE A 61 -17.35 4.06 8.58
CA ILE A 61 -17.31 2.60 8.70
C ILE A 61 -17.80 2.23 10.10
N GLU A 62 -18.58 1.15 10.22
CA GLU A 62 -18.96 0.62 11.53
C GLU A 62 -17.80 -0.22 12.07
N CYS A 63 -17.23 0.20 13.20
CA CYS A 63 -16.14 -0.48 13.88
C CYS A 63 -16.55 -0.80 15.31
N ASP A 64 -16.62 -2.09 15.67
CA ASP A 64 -16.99 -2.56 17.01
C ASP A 64 -18.30 -1.92 17.54
N GLY A 65 -19.30 -1.77 16.66
CA GLY A 65 -20.60 -1.15 16.97
C GLY A 65 -20.60 0.38 17.08
N ALA A 66 -19.47 1.04 16.85
CA ALA A 66 -19.32 2.50 16.80
C ALA A 66 -18.95 2.99 15.39
N THR A 67 -19.01 4.30 15.15
CA THR A 67 -18.69 4.90 13.86
C THR A 67 -17.25 5.41 13.85
N LEU A 68 -16.41 4.86 12.97
CA LEU A 68 -15.08 5.39 12.66
C LEU A 68 -15.14 6.13 11.32
N LEU A 69 -14.49 7.30 11.22
CA LEU A 69 -14.39 8.03 9.96
C LEU A 69 -13.09 7.67 9.25
N ILE A 70 -13.19 7.36 7.95
CA ILE A 70 -12.08 7.06 7.07
C ILE A 70 -12.08 8.01 5.86
N THR A 71 -10.96 8.08 5.14
CA THR A 71 -10.87 8.87 3.91
C THR A 71 -11.65 8.20 2.78
N GLN A 72 -12.03 8.97 1.77
CA GLN A 72 -12.69 8.44 0.57
C GLN A 72 -11.81 7.38 -0.11
N ASN A 73 -10.50 7.61 -0.18
CA ASN A 73 -9.58 6.67 -0.81
C ASN A 73 -9.47 5.35 -0.04
N CYS A 74 -9.44 5.39 1.30
CA CYS A 74 -9.45 4.19 2.15
C CYS A 74 -10.76 3.41 1.97
N MET A 75 -11.89 4.12 1.96
CA MET A 75 -13.22 3.53 1.76
C MET A 75 -13.33 2.81 0.41
N ALA A 76 -12.87 3.45 -0.68
CA ALA A 76 -12.85 2.85 -2.01
C ALA A 76 -12.01 1.57 -2.05
N ALA A 77 -10.80 1.62 -1.48
CA ALA A 77 -9.92 0.45 -1.38
C ALA A 77 -10.59 -0.69 -0.61
N LEU A 78 -11.17 -0.42 0.57
CA LEU A 78 -11.85 -1.42 1.38
C LEU A 78 -13.04 -2.05 0.66
N ARG A 79 -13.86 -1.25 -0.05
CA ARG A 79 -14.97 -1.80 -0.83
C ARG A 79 -14.50 -2.72 -1.94
N ARG A 80 -13.39 -2.38 -2.61
CA ARG A 80 -12.87 -3.20 -3.70
C ARG A 80 -12.20 -4.48 -3.21
N LEU A 81 -11.59 -4.43 -2.03
CA LEU A 81 -10.94 -5.58 -1.39
C LEU A 81 -11.91 -6.50 -0.66
N ARG A 82 -13.07 -5.98 -0.25
CA ARG A 82 -14.10 -6.78 0.39
C ARG A 82 -14.55 -7.89 -0.55
N SER A 83 -14.35 -9.12 -0.11
CA SER A 83 -14.69 -10.34 -0.83
C SER A 83 -15.91 -11.02 -0.20
N MET A 84 -16.26 -12.22 -0.69
CA MET A 84 -17.26 -13.08 -0.03
C MET A 84 -16.73 -13.69 1.28
N ASP A 85 -15.41 -13.62 1.52
CA ASP A 85 -14.77 -14.05 2.75
C ASP A 85 -14.24 -12.86 3.55
N ASP A 86 -14.17 -13.04 4.86
CA ASP A 86 -13.61 -12.07 5.80
C ASP A 86 -12.13 -11.83 5.52
N LEU A 87 -11.70 -10.57 5.70
CA LEU A 87 -10.34 -10.15 5.38
C LEU A 87 -9.66 -9.51 6.59
N THR A 88 -8.50 -10.05 6.97
CA THR A 88 -7.68 -9.49 8.05
C THR A 88 -6.60 -8.60 7.45
N LEU A 89 -6.68 -7.30 7.72
CA LEU A 89 -5.75 -6.30 7.18
C LEU A 89 -5.02 -5.53 8.29
N TRP A 90 -3.89 -4.95 7.92
CA TRP A 90 -3.30 -3.79 8.61
C TRP A 90 -3.40 -2.58 7.70
N ILE A 91 -3.95 -1.48 8.22
CA ILE A 91 -4.19 -0.23 7.50
C ILE A 91 -3.79 0.91 8.43
N ASP A 92 -2.74 1.65 8.09
CA ASP A 92 -2.19 2.72 8.93
C ASP A 92 -3.24 3.75 9.38
N GLY A 93 -4.14 4.17 8.49
CA GLY A 93 -5.20 5.13 8.80
C GLY A 93 -6.30 4.63 9.74
N ILE A 94 -6.40 3.32 9.96
CA ILE A 94 -7.44 2.70 10.82
C ILE A 94 -6.84 2.04 12.05
N CYS A 95 -5.75 1.28 11.88
CA CYS A 95 -5.16 0.45 12.93
C CYS A 95 -4.34 1.28 13.94
N ILE A 96 -3.87 2.45 13.54
CA ILE A 96 -3.14 3.39 14.37
C ILE A 96 -4.08 4.51 14.83
N ASP A 97 -4.05 4.85 16.11
CA ASP A 97 -4.69 6.06 16.63
C ASP A 97 -3.93 7.29 16.13
N GLN A 98 -4.49 7.95 15.12
CA GLN A 98 -3.90 9.12 14.50
C GLN A 98 -3.94 10.38 15.38
N THR A 99 -4.66 10.34 16.49
CA THR A 99 -4.71 11.44 17.47
C THR A 99 -3.61 11.34 18.52
N SER A 100 -3.04 10.15 18.72
CA SER A 100 -1.95 9.88 19.67
C SER A 100 -0.59 9.97 19.01
N ILE A 101 0.14 11.07 19.24
CA ILE A 101 1.52 11.25 18.73
C ILE A 101 2.46 10.14 19.21
N ALA A 102 2.28 9.69 20.46
CA ALA A 102 3.07 8.62 21.05
C ALA A 102 2.83 7.29 20.31
N GLU A 103 1.57 6.95 20.06
CA GLU A 103 1.23 5.72 19.33
C GLU A 103 1.73 5.79 17.88
N ARG A 104 1.49 6.90 17.18
CA ARG A 104 1.97 7.09 15.80
C ARG A 104 3.48 6.89 15.70
N SER A 105 4.25 7.51 16.60
CA SER A 105 5.72 7.39 16.60
C SER A 105 6.16 5.94 16.84
N ALA A 106 5.51 5.24 17.78
CA ALA A 106 5.80 3.85 18.06
C ALA A 106 5.46 2.93 16.87
N GLN A 107 4.31 3.14 16.23
CA GLN A 107 3.87 2.36 15.08
C GLN A 107 4.73 2.63 13.83
N VAL A 108 5.16 3.88 13.61
CA VAL A 108 6.11 4.23 12.54
C VAL A 108 7.43 3.48 12.70
N ALA A 109 7.94 3.35 13.94
CA ALA A 109 9.14 2.56 14.22
C ALA A 109 8.96 1.06 13.91
N LEU A 110 7.72 0.55 13.97
CA LEU A 110 7.38 -0.84 13.64
C LEU A 110 7.03 -1.06 12.17
N MET A 111 6.78 -0.02 11.37
CA MET A 111 6.28 -0.17 9.99
C MET A 111 7.12 -1.12 9.14
N ARG A 112 8.46 -1.06 9.26
CA ARG A 112 9.36 -1.99 8.55
C ARG A 112 9.04 -3.45 8.88
N ASP A 113 8.85 -3.76 10.15
CA ASP A 113 8.57 -5.12 10.61
C ASP A 113 7.16 -5.55 10.20
N ILE A 114 6.17 -4.65 10.29
CA ILE A 114 4.78 -4.90 9.90
C ILE A 114 4.68 -5.28 8.43
N TYR A 115 5.24 -4.47 7.53
CA TYR A 115 5.21 -4.77 6.10
C TYR A 115 6.02 -6.02 5.74
N LYS A 116 7.11 -6.28 6.46
CA LYS A 116 7.92 -7.48 6.26
C LYS A 116 7.20 -8.76 6.68
N GLN A 117 6.39 -8.71 7.75
CA GLN A 117 5.66 -9.86 8.27
C GLN A 117 4.28 -10.07 7.63
N ALA A 118 3.74 -9.06 6.95
CA ALA A 118 2.49 -9.20 6.21
C ALA A 118 2.61 -10.35 5.18
N ALA A 119 1.58 -11.19 5.09
CA ALA A 119 1.51 -12.28 4.12
C ALA A 119 1.47 -11.75 2.68
N GLU A 120 0.89 -10.55 2.50
CA GLU A 120 0.79 -9.85 1.23
C GLU A 120 0.71 -8.34 1.49
N VAL A 121 1.30 -7.54 0.61
CA VAL A 121 1.16 -6.07 0.63
C VAL A 121 0.36 -5.65 -0.60
N ILE A 122 -0.82 -5.10 -0.35
CA ILE A 122 -1.75 -4.63 -1.36
C ILE A 122 -1.49 -3.15 -1.59
N VAL A 123 -1.11 -2.78 -2.81
CA VAL A 123 -0.93 -1.39 -3.21
C VAL A 123 -2.20 -0.89 -3.89
N TRP A 124 -2.90 0.05 -3.26
CA TRP A 124 -4.07 0.70 -3.83
C TRP A 124 -3.66 1.98 -4.55
N LEU A 125 -3.79 1.95 -5.88
CA LEU A 125 -3.49 3.07 -6.74
C LEU A 125 -4.70 3.99 -6.98
N GLY A 126 -5.86 3.74 -6.36
CA GLY A 126 -7.11 4.42 -6.69
C GLY A 126 -7.94 3.65 -7.72
N GLU A 127 -9.19 4.10 -7.92
CA GLU A 127 -10.14 3.50 -8.85
C GLU A 127 -9.59 3.42 -10.28
N GLU A 128 -10.08 2.45 -11.05
CA GLU A 128 -9.74 2.33 -12.47
C GLU A 128 -10.29 3.55 -13.24
N ASP A 129 -9.45 4.07 -14.13
CA ASP A 129 -9.77 5.09 -15.12
C ASP A 129 -9.17 4.68 -16.47
N GLU A 130 -9.58 5.35 -17.56
CA GLU A 130 -9.08 5.02 -18.91
C GLU A 130 -7.54 5.01 -19.01
N PRO A 131 -6.79 5.95 -18.40
CA PRO A 131 -5.33 5.88 -18.35
C PRO A 131 -4.78 4.64 -17.64
N SER A 132 -5.28 4.30 -16.45
CA SER A 132 -4.81 3.13 -15.69
C SER A 132 -5.19 1.82 -16.35
N LYS A 133 -6.36 1.73 -16.98
CA LYS A 133 -6.78 0.56 -17.75
C LYS A 133 -5.83 0.30 -18.93
N ARG A 134 -5.43 1.35 -19.65
CA ARG A 134 -4.41 1.24 -20.71
C ARG A 134 -3.04 0.85 -20.17
N ALA A 135 -2.64 1.41 -19.02
CA ALA A 135 -1.40 1.05 -18.34
C ALA A 135 -1.37 -0.43 -17.95
N ILE A 136 -2.44 -0.91 -17.30
CA ILE A 136 -2.57 -2.31 -16.85
C ILE A 136 -2.59 -3.25 -18.05
N GLY A 137 -3.36 -2.96 -19.09
CA GLY A 137 -3.34 -3.77 -20.32
C GLY A 137 -1.95 -3.87 -20.94
N CYS A 138 -1.20 -2.76 -20.96
CA CYS A 138 0.18 -2.76 -21.43
C CYS A 138 1.09 -3.62 -20.54
N LEU A 139 0.91 -3.58 -19.22
CA LEU A 139 1.66 -4.41 -18.26
C LEU A 139 1.33 -5.90 -18.37
N GLU A 140 0.06 -6.24 -18.58
CA GLU A 140 -0.42 -7.60 -18.81
C GLU A 140 0.13 -8.15 -20.12
N ASP A 141 0.10 -7.38 -21.21
CA ASP A 141 0.70 -7.74 -22.49
C ASP A 141 2.20 -7.99 -22.32
N ILE A 142 2.91 -7.12 -21.58
CA ILE A 142 4.33 -7.33 -21.25
C ILE A 142 4.53 -8.62 -20.45
N ALA A 143 3.69 -8.89 -19.45
CA ALA A 143 3.80 -10.09 -18.61
C ALA A 143 3.50 -11.39 -19.37
N LEU A 144 2.55 -11.36 -20.30
CA LEU A 144 2.16 -12.49 -21.16
C LEU A 144 3.17 -12.75 -22.28
N MET A 145 3.90 -11.73 -22.72
CA MET A 145 5.01 -11.86 -23.68
C MET A 145 6.27 -12.40 -23.01
N SER A 146 6.30 -13.66 -22.56
CA SER A 146 7.50 -14.44 -22.14
C SER A 146 8.83 -13.67 -22.26
N VAL A 147 9.16 -12.83 -21.26
CA VAL A 147 10.10 -11.72 -21.47
C VAL A 147 11.53 -12.20 -21.29
N ASP A 148 12.33 -12.07 -22.36
CA ASP A 148 13.79 -12.23 -22.34
C ASP A 148 14.45 -11.13 -21.47
N LYS A 149 15.53 -11.46 -20.74
CA LYS A 149 16.12 -10.62 -19.68
C LYS A 149 16.42 -9.18 -20.14
N GLU A 150 16.86 -9.00 -21.39
CA GLU A 150 17.14 -7.71 -22.02
C GLU A 150 15.91 -6.81 -22.27
N ARG A 151 14.70 -7.37 -22.32
CA ARG A 151 13.47 -6.56 -22.44
C ARG A 151 12.98 -6.09 -21.07
N ILE A 152 13.16 -6.90 -20.03
CA ILE A 152 12.93 -6.45 -18.64
C ILE A 152 13.81 -5.24 -18.36
N GLU A 153 15.10 -5.28 -18.71
CA GLU A 153 16.04 -4.14 -18.58
C GLU A 153 15.57 -2.85 -19.25
N ARG A 154 14.93 -2.96 -20.41
CA ARG A 154 14.42 -1.80 -21.15
C ARG A 154 13.09 -1.30 -20.63
N CYS A 155 12.26 -2.17 -20.07
CA CYS A 155 10.97 -1.82 -19.50
C CYS A 155 11.08 -1.37 -18.04
N LEU A 156 12.13 -1.76 -17.31
CA LEU A 156 12.35 -1.45 -15.90
C LEU A 156 12.35 0.07 -15.61
N PRO A 157 13.01 0.93 -16.41
CA PRO A 157 12.92 2.38 -16.21
C PRO A 157 11.51 2.93 -16.46
N ILE A 158 10.71 2.28 -17.30
CA ILE A 158 9.30 2.65 -17.56
C ILE A 158 8.42 2.18 -16.39
N LEU A 159 8.58 0.93 -15.94
CA LEU A 159 7.91 0.30 -14.78
C LEU A 159 8.23 0.98 -13.44
N LEU A 160 9.36 1.67 -13.34
CA LEU A 160 9.80 2.43 -12.17
C LEU A 160 9.55 3.94 -12.31
N GLY A 161 9.00 4.38 -13.45
CA GLY A 161 8.76 5.81 -13.72
C GLY A 161 10.03 6.64 -13.90
N LEU A 162 11.20 6.00 -14.09
CA LEU A 162 12.51 6.62 -14.30
C LEU A 162 12.72 7.12 -15.73
N GLN A 163 11.96 6.61 -16.70
CA GLN A 163 11.90 7.14 -18.07
C GLN A 163 10.45 7.28 -18.54
N VAL A 164 9.74 8.26 -17.98
CA VAL A 164 8.51 8.76 -18.58
C VAL A 164 8.92 9.64 -19.76
N LYS A 165 8.87 9.09 -20.98
CA LYS A 165 9.03 9.93 -22.18
C LYS A 165 7.87 10.92 -22.19
N LYS A 166 8.19 12.19 -22.43
CA LYS A 166 7.23 13.31 -22.44
C LYS A 166 6.26 13.28 -23.64
N ASP A 167 6.19 12.16 -24.36
CA ASP A 167 5.41 12.01 -25.59
C ASP A 167 3.99 11.52 -25.29
N SER A 168 3.06 11.96 -26.13
CA SER A 168 1.61 11.88 -25.98
C SER A 168 0.99 10.47 -25.96
N ASP A 169 1.79 9.42 -26.16
CA ASP A 169 1.34 8.02 -26.26
C ASP A 169 1.87 7.09 -25.14
N ASP A 170 2.53 7.61 -24.09
CA ASP A 170 2.96 6.78 -22.96
C ASP A 170 1.74 6.25 -22.15
N PRO A 171 1.44 4.94 -22.19
CA PRO A 171 0.28 4.40 -21.48
C PRO A 171 0.52 4.25 -19.98
N ILE A 172 1.78 4.20 -19.52
CA ILE A 172 2.15 3.91 -18.12
C ILE A 172 2.49 5.22 -17.38
N GLY A 173 3.03 6.23 -18.06
CA GLY A 173 3.35 7.55 -17.50
C GLY A 173 2.23 8.19 -16.64
N PRO A 174 0.94 8.13 -17.03
CA PRO A 174 -0.15 8.60 -16.19
C PRO A 174 -0.31 7.86 -14.85
N LEU A 175 0.09 6.59 -14.76
CA LEU A 175 0.03 5.81 -13.52
C LEU A 175 0.97 6.38 -12.45
N PHE A 176 2.17 6.82 -12.85
CA PHE A 176 3.14 7.47 -11.95
C PHE A 176 2.73 8.86 -11.46
N LYS A 177 1.72 9.48 -12.09
CA LYS A 177 1.13 10.73 -11.62
C LYS A 177 0.14 10.51 -10.47
N ARG A 178 -0.23 9.27 -10.18
CA ARG A 178 -1.12 8.96 -9.08
C ARG A 178 -0.43 9.25 -7.75
N SER A 179 -1.22 9.74 -6.80
CA SER A 179 -0.74 10.28 -5.53
C SER A 179 0.03 9.27 -4.67
N TRP A 180 -0.21 7.98 -4.84
CA TRP A 180 0.60 6.93 -4.21
C TRP A 180 2.09 7.06 -4.56
N PHE A 181 2.45 7.32 -5.82
CA PHE A 181 3.85 7.50 -6.23
C PHE A 181 4.47 8.80 -5.70
N SER A 182 3.66 9.82 -5.44
CA SER A 182 4.13 11.08 -4.82
C SER A 182 4.43 10.95 -3.32
N ARG A 183 4.02 9.85 -2.67
CA ARG A 183 4.29 9.57 -1.25
C ARG A 183 5.64 8.91 -1.00
N MET A 184 6.56 8.93 -1.98
CA MET A 184 7.91 8.34 -2.00
C MET A 184 8.88 8.88 -0.92
N TRP A 185 8.51 8.78 0.37
CA TRP A 185 9.31 9.13 1.54
C TRP A 185 10.43 8.13 1.87
N THR A 186 11.00 7.48 0.86
CA THR A 186 12.24 6.69 1.04
C THR A 186 13.10 6.64 -0.22
N ILE A 187 12.50 6.77 -1.41
CA ILE A 187 13.27 6.87 -2.68
C ILE A 187 13.72 8.32 -2.94
N GLN A 188 12.99 9.33 -2.48
CA GLN A 188 13.41 10.73 -2.67
C GLN A 188 14.63 11.11 -1.81
N GLU A 189 14.77 10.57 -0.59
CA GLU A 189 15.98 10.79 0.21
C GLU A 189 17.23 10.07 -0.35
N TRP A 190 17.03 8.97 -1.08
CA TRP A 190 18.13 8.21 -1.70
C TRP A 190 18.61 8.87 -3.01
N LEU A 191 17.68 9.36 -3.85
CA LEU A 191 17.99 10.06 -5.10
C LEU A 191 18.56 11.46 -4.87
N CYS A 192 18.15 12.17 -3.83
CA CYS A 192 18.66 13.52 -3.54
C CYS A 192 20.08 13.55 -2.95
N HIS A 193 20.70 12.40 -2.63
CA HIS A 193 22.04 12.37 -2.03
C HIS A 193 23.17 11.90 -2.95
N HIS A 194 22.89 11.27 -4.11
CA HIS A 194 23.94 10.72 -4.99
C HIS A 194 23.88 11.32 -6.40
N ASN A 195 24.45 12.52 -6.52
CA ASN A 195 24.91 13.03 -7.80
C ASN A 195 26.31 12.47 -8.05
N SER A 196 26.42 11.32 -8.72
CA SER A 196 27.51 10.95 -9.65
C SER A 196 27.66 9.44 -9.87
N TRP A 197 27.95 9.08 -11.13
CA TRP A 197 28.42 7.78 -11.64
C TRP A 197 27.37 6.69 -11.89
N TYR A 198 26.87 6.75 -13.12
CA TYR A 198 26.01 5.77 -13.80
C TYR A 198 26.94 4.84 -14.61
N GLU A 199 27.10 3.56 -14.23
CA GLU A 199 27.45 2.49 -15.21
C GLU A 199 27.47 1.04 -14.69
N SER A 200 27.39 0.73 -13.39
CA SER A 200 27.58 -0.66 -12.93
C SER A 200 26.38 -1.32 -12.22
N SER A 201 25.19 -0.72 -12.25
CA SER A 201 24.09 -1.11 -11.33
C SER A 201 22.87 -1.80 -11.98
N MET A 202 22.97 -2.22 -13.24
CA MET A 202 21.83 -2.85 -13.94
C MET A 202 21.67 -4.35 -13.66
N GLU A 203 22.74 -5.08 -13.33
CA GLU A 203 22.62 -6.49 -12.92
C GLU A 203 22.01 -6.67 -11.52
N ALA A 204 21.99 -5.61 -10.69
CA ALA A 204 21.34 -5.61 -9.38
C ALA A 204 19.81 -5.38 -9.45
N PHE A 205 19.30 -4.88 -10.59
CA PHE A 205 17.91 -4.44 -10.70
C PHE A 205 16.97 -5.51 -11.30
N LEU A 206 17.52 -6.58 -11.89
CA LEU A 206 16.75 -7.59 -12.62
C LEU A 206 16.71 -8.96 -11.98
N SER A 207 17.55 -9.21 -10.97
CA SER A 207 17.44 -10.40 -10.13
C SER A 207 16.32 -10.26 -9.08
N LEU A 208 15.68 -9.08 -8.99
CA LEU A 208 14.66 -8.74 -8.00
C LEU A 208 13.34 -8.38 -8.70
N GLY A 209 12.76 -9.35 -9.40
CA GLY A 209 11.35 -9.28 -9.73
C GLY A 209 10.56 -9.32 -8.43
N PHE A 210 9.87 -8.23 -8.09
CA PHE A 210 8.58 -8.23 -7.37
C PHE A 210 8.45 -9.01 -6.04
N ILE A 211 9.52 -9.57 -5.50
CA ILE A 211 9.48 -10.62 -4.50
C ILE A 211 10.73 -10.44 -3.62
N TRP A 212 10.47 -10.01 -2.38
CA TRP A 212 11.39 -9.88 -1.24
C TRP A 212 12.43 -8.76 -1.32
N LEU A 213 12.09 -7.62 -0.69
CA LEU A 213 12.97 -6.95 0.28
C LEU A 213 13.94 -7.97 0.92
N LEU A 214 15.27 -7.82 0.74
CA LEU A 214 16.41 -8.33 1.57
C LEU A 214 17.69 -8.40 0.69
N PRO A 215 18.95 -8.39 1.21
CA PRO A 215 19.39 -8.50 2.60
C PRO A 215 20.47 -7.47 3.04
N TRP A 216 20.70 -7.48 4.35
CA TRP A 216 21.72 -6.79 5.13
C TRP A 216 23.13 -6.84 4.53
N ILE A 217 23.91 -5.75 4.67
CA ILE A 217 25.22 -5.69 5.37
C ILE A 217 25.92 -4.36 5.02
N CYS A 218 26.28 -3.65 6.10
CA CYS A 218 27.09 -2.42 6.23
C CYS A 218 26.45 -1.10 5.80
#